data_AF-A0A813YXD5-F1
#
_entry.id   AF-A0A813YXD5-F1
#
_cell.length_a   1.000
_cell.length_b   1.000
_cell.length_c   1.000
_cell.angle_alpha   90.00
_cell.angle_beta   90.00
_cell.angle_gamma   90.00
#
_symmetry.space_group_name_H-M   'P 1'
#
loop_
_entity.id
_entity.type
_entity.pdbx_description
1 polymer ?
#
loop_
_entity_poly.entity_id
_entity_poly.type
_entity_poly.pdbx_seq_one_letter_code
_entity_poly.pdbx_strand_id
1 'polypeptide(L)'
;MEFSLDSFPPEILHMIFKYLWANEIFHSLFNLNHKMNSVLYSYNNYYIDFRNVHKKTYDRLLTNLKDQIKCLVISNGYSVPYFAHVRNFLEQHDLSAFTRLEKLSLIDIDEEYFLDILPNIYKFSQLKCLKLDRLPSYIGLRFKNILSRLNRLDLPDAVFFDQLAEEHTQNLKCLSVVYCTFEQLKNIFNIVPQRKFQAFALTHGTLSTMEDNSWPKFARLPHKIKRLNLQIDFQSITLNNLKQLLSQLPRLTHLDIKGEGDTDLANGQQWEDFLHKTYGNQLIEFDFCFTIWSYMDMDTIQILKQFSRPYWLNRIRPWYVSYNGRGLIYTVPRYTPTCARSDSILKYQTTTKDKKLFSNTINQLIIHNPTIIPEYCFNYVDFLQISNDAFDSTNDNISSIVNLSRIKQLEISRTIPHCLLNRMSNLYHLSLININSLVLSLHQVAWDSKFEQIRILDIIYNPRDHRYTDVRPESLCQMFPNIIRLSMTGIRIRRAYMNRIIDKFGKMTYGKFQVNWNNEQKERAGKDLQRETCRLISNNDETNFCFHFEYVYLHLFIWDTAQ
;
A
#
# COMPACT_ATOMS: atom_id res chain seq x y z
N MET A 1 -11.08 -39.17 5.42
CA MET A 1 -11.39 -38.32 6.59
C MET A 1 -11.93 -37.02 6.07
N GLU A 2 -13.24 -36.81 6.18
CA GLU A 2 -13.83 -35.51 5.89
C GLU A 2 -13.55 -34.57 7.07
N PHE A 3 -12.95 -33.42 6.78
CA PHE A 3 -12.62 -32.39 7.75
C PHE A 3 -13.88 -31.57 8.00
N SER A 4 -14.50 -31.69 9.19
CA SER A 4 -15.67 -30.88 9.55
C SER A 4 -15.30 -29.81 10.58
N LEU A 5 -15.57 -28.55 10.27
CA LEU A 5 -15.38 -27.44 11.22
C LEU A 5 -16.22 -27.60 12.49
N ASP A 6 -17.36 -28.30 12.38
CA ASP A 6 -18.30 -28.53 13.47
C ASP A 6 -17.76 -29.47 14.56
N SER A 7 -16.69 -30.23 14.29
CA SER A 7 -16.06 -31.07 15.31
C SER A 7 -15.10 -30.30 16.21
N PHE A 8 -14.69 -29.06 15.85
CA PHE A 8 -13.75 -28.32 16.68
C PHE A 8 -14.38 -27.80 17.98
N PRO A 9 -13.62 -27.77 19.09
CA PRO A 9 -13.98 -27.02 20.28
C PRO A 9 -14.08 -25.51 19.99
N PRO A 10 -15.01 -24.77 20.64
CA PRO A 10 -15.14 -23.32 20.49
C PRO A 10 -13.83 -22.55 20.69
N GLU A 11 -12.96 -23.01 21.60
CA GLU A 11 -11.69 -22.38 21.93
C GLU A 11 -10.73 -22.37 20.73
N ILE A 12 -10.69 -23.47 19.97
CA ILE A 12 -9.86 -23.59 18.76
C ILE A 12 -10.39 -22.65 17.67
N LEU A 13 -11.71 -22.59 17.49
CA LEU A 13 -12.34 -21.67 16.54
C LEU A 13 -12.07 -20.22 16.92
N HIS A 14 -12.19 -19.87 18.20
CA HIS A 14 -11.85 -18.54 18.71
C HIS A 14 -10.37 -18.19 18.53
N MET A 15 -9.46 -19.18 18.59
CA MET A 15 -8.05 -18.97 18.25
C MET A 15 -7.87 -18.63 16.77
N ILE A 16 -8.56 -19.33 15.87
CA ILE A 16 -8.54 -19.04 14.44
C ILE A 16 -9.09 -17.63 14.17
N PHE A 17 -10.21 -17.27 14.81
CA PHE A 17 -10.86 -15.96 14.62
C PHE A 17 -9.95 -14.77 14.97
N LYS A 18 -8.95 -14.95 15.84
CA LYS A 18 -7.98 -13.88 16.15
C LYS A 18 -7.16 -13.42 14.94
N TYR A 19 -7.11 -14.23 13.89
CA TYR A 19 -6.36 -13.96 12.65
C TYR A 19 -7.25 -13.53 11.49
N LEU A 20 -8.57 -13.42 11.70
CA LEU A 20 -9.56 -13.14 10.67
C LEU A 20 -10.35 -11.86 11.01
N TRP A 21 -10.85 -11.20 9.96
CA TRP A 21 -11.79 -10.09 10.10
C TRP A 21 -13.21 -10.61 10.34
N ALA A 22 -14.04 -9.80 11.01
CA ALA A 22 -15.41 -10.18 11.33
C ALA A 22 -16.24 -10.48 10.08
N ASN A 23 -16.02 -9.77 8.97
CA ASN A 23 -16.70 -10.05 7.71
C ASN A 23 -16.30 -11.41 7.12
N GLU A 24 -15.04 -11.82 7.23
CA GLU A 24 -14.56 -13.14 6.80
C GLU A 24 -15.20 -14.25 7.65
N ILE A 25 -15.21 -14.04 8.97
CA ILE A 25 -15.83 -14.97 9.93
C ILE A 25 -17.34 -15.12 9.64
N PHE A 26 -18.07 -14.00 9.50
CA PHE A 26 -19.51 -14.02 9.28
C PHE A 26 -19.88 -14.55 7.91
N HIS A 27 -19.15 -14.16 6.86
CA HIS A 27 -19.38 -14.70 5.53
C HIS A 27 -19.21 -16.22 5.50
N SER A 28 -18.26 -16.74 6.27
CA SER A 28 -17.92 -18.17 6.24
C SER A 28 -18.78 -19.02 7.16
N LEU A 29 -19.22 -18.50 8.32
CA LEU A 29 -19.78 -19.34 9.40
C LEU A 29 -21.20 -18.98 9.83
N PHE A 30 -21.70 -17.81 9.45
CA PHE A 30 -23.02 -17.36 9.88
C PHE A 30 -24.13 -18.21 9.26
N ASN A 31 -25.09 -18.65 10.08
CA ASN A 31 -26.22 -19.49 9.67
C ASN A 31 -25.85 -20.87 9.08
N LEU A 32 -24.64 -21.38 9.33
CA LEU A 32 -24.32 -22.77 8.98
C LEU A 32 -25.10 -23.76 9.84
N ASN A 33 -25.01 -23.61 11.17
CA ASN A 33 -25.75 -24.42 12.15
C ASN A 33 -25.80 -23.71 13.51
N HIS A 34 -26.58 -24.27 14.43
CA HIS A 34 -26.76 -23.71 15.78
C HIS A 34 -25.44 -23.61 16.57
N LYS A 35 -24.56 -24.63 16.46
CA LYS A 35 -23.27 -24.62 17.16
C LYS A 35 -22.39 -23.47 16.68
N MET A 36 -22.24 -23.29 15.37
CA MET A 36 -21.44 -22.20 14.81
C MET A 36 -22.00 -20.84 15.17
N ASN A 37 -23.31 -20.66 15.08
CA ASN A 37 -23.95 -19.41 15.55
C ASN A 37 -23.65 -19.16 17.04
N SER A 38 -23.74 -20.17 17.90
CA SER A 38 -23.38 -20.04 19.32
C SER A 38 -21.90 -19.69 19.53
N VAL A 39 -20.99 -20.24 18.72
CA VAL A 39 -19.56 -19.93 18.77
C VAL A 39 -19.30 -18.48 18.33
N LEU A 40 -20.01 -18.00 17.31
CA LEU A 40 -19.93 -16.62 16.83
C LEU A 40 -20.40 -15.65 17.92
N TYR A 41 -21.58 -15.86 18.49
CA TYR A 41 -22.14 -14.95 19.49
C TYR A 41 -21.39 -14.96 20.84
N SER A 42 -20.62 -16.00 21.13
CA SER A 42 -19.75 -16.07 22.32
C SER A 42 -18.35 -15.49 22.09
N TYR A 43 -17.95 -15.22 20.85
CA TYR A 43 -16.66 -14.64 20.54
C TYR A 43 -16.65 -13.12 20.76
N ASN A 44 -15.76 -12.64 21.61
CA ASN A 44 -15.85 -11.28 22.17
C ASN A 44 -14.75 -10.32 21.70
N ASN A 45 -14.02 -10.68 20.65
CA ASN A 45 -12.84 -9.93 20.20
C ASN A 45 -12.90 -9.64 18.70
N TYR A 46 -14.02 -9.14 18.18
CA TYR A 46 -14.17 -8.90 16.75
C TYR A 46 -13.33 -7.72 16.25
N TYR A 47 -12.74 -7.90 15.07
CA TYR A 47 -11.98 -6.89 14.33
C TYR A 47 -12.77 -6.55 13.08
N ILE A 48 -13.11 -5.29 12.88
CA ILE A 48 -13.92 -4.84 11.77
C ILE A 48 -13.18 -3.76 10.98
N ASP A 49 -13.14 -3.93 9.66
CA ASP A 49 -12.67 -2.91 8.73
C ASP A 49 -13.78 -2.59 7.72
N PHE A 50 -14.46 -1.47 7.92
CA PHE A 50 -15.62 -1.10 7.09
C PHE A 50 -15.29 -0.81 5.63
N ARG A 51 -14.01 -0.64 5.27
CA ARG A 51 -13.60 -0.45 3.87
C ARG A 51 -13.94 -1.65 2.99
N ASN A 52 -14.05 -2.85 3.58
CA ASN A 52 -14.21 -4.11 2.87
C ASN A 52 -15.52 -4.86 3.22
N VAL A 53 -16.53 -4.16 3.74
CA VAL A 53 -17.78 -4.79 4.23
C VAL A 53 -18.95 -4.51 3.27
N HIS A 54 -19.72 -5.56 2.94
CA HIS A 54 -20.98 -5.41 2.21
C HIS A 54 -22.12 -4.94 3.14
N LYS A 55 -23.08 -4.16 2.61
CA LYS A 55 -24.18 -3.57 3.38
C LYS A 55 -24.92 -4.56 4.29
N LYS A 56 -25.33 -5.72 3.74
CA LYS A 56 -26.03 -6.75 4.52
C LYS A 56 -25.20 -7.25 5.71
N THR A 57 -23.89 -7.38 5.52
CA THR A 57 -22.97 -7.81 6.59
C THR A 57 -22.76 -6.69 7.59
N TYR A 58 -22.64 -5.44 7.14
CA TYR A 58 -22.55 -4.24 7.99
C TYR A 58 -23.73 -4.16 8.96
N ASP A 59 -24.96 -4.20 8.42
CA ASP A 59 -26.19 -4.11 9.21
C ASP A 59 -26.27 -5.22 10.26
N ARG A 60 -25.90 -6.46 9.87
CA ARG A 60 -25.90 -7.62 10.76
C ARG A 60 -24.84 -7.54 11.86
N LEU A 61 -23.61 -7.15 11.51
CA LEU A 61 -22.51 -6.99 12.48
C LEU A 61 -22.90 -5.93 13.52
N LEU A 62 -23.46 -4.80 13.07
CA LEU A 62 -23.82 -3.70 13.93
C LEU A 62 -25.15 -3.88 14.67
N THR A 63 -26.03 -4.76 14.21
CA THR A 63 -27.21 -5.13 15.01
C THR A 63 -26.83 -6.08 16.14
N ASN A 64 -25.91 -7.00 15.88
CA ASN A 64 -25.70 -8.15 16.77
C ASN A 64 -24.44 -8.10 17.64
N LEU A 65 -23.39 -7.37 17.22
CA LEU A 65 -22.05 -7.50 17.82
C LEU A 65 -21.42 -6.19 18.28
N LYS A 66 -22.17 -5.07 18.30
CA LYS A 66 -21.62 -3.74 18.63
C LYS A 66 -20.75 -3.72 19.89
N ASP A 67 -21.23 -4.38 20.94
CA ASP A 67 -20.59 -4.48 22.24
C ASP A 67 -19.42 -5.48 22.27
N GLN A 68 -19.25 -6.31 21.24
CA GLN A 68 -18.19 -7.31 21.09
C GLN A 68 -17.04 -6.85 20.17
N ILE A 69 -17.15 -5.67 19.57
CA ILE A 69 -16.13 -5.09 18.69
C ILE A 69 -14.97 -4.55 19.53
N LYS A 70 -13.77 -5.04 19.20
CA LYS A 70 -12.52 -4.65 19.87
C LYS A 70 -11.65 -3.73 19.02
N CYS A 71 -11.73 -3.88 17.69
CA CYS A 71 -11.00 -3.08 16.72
C CYS A 71 -11.94 -2.61 15.62
N LEU A 72 -11.92 -1.31 15.33
CA LEU A 72 -12.75 -0.68 14.32
C LEU A 72 -11.91 0.21 13.39
N VAL A 73 -12.06 -0.01 12.08
CA VAL A 73 -11.51 0.87 11.03
C VAL A 73 -12.65 1.52 10.28
N ILE A 74 -12.66 2.84 10.25
CA ILE A 74 -13.66 3.68 9.56
C ILE A 74 -12.95 4.55 8.54
N SER A 75 -13.58 4.77 7.39
CA SER A 75 -13.00 5.59 6.33
C SER A 75 -14.04 6.28 5.44
N ASN A 76 -13.72 7.47 4.95
CA ASN A 76 -14.46 8.14 3.87
C ASN A 76 -13.74 8.05 2.52
N GLY A 77 -12.74 7.16 2.38
CA GLY A 77 -12.01 6.99 1.14
C GLY A 77 -12.92 6.65 -0.04
N TYR A 78 -12.52 7.04 -1.26
CA TYR A 78 -13.31 6.92 -2.48
C TYR A 78 -13.75 5.49 -2.84
N SER A 79 -13.08 4.47 -2.31
CA SER A 79 -13.42 3.06 -2.51
C SER A 79 -14.42 2.51 -1.49
N VAL A 80 -14.80 3.29 -0.46
CA VAL A 80 -15.68 2.85 0.62
C VAL A 80 -17.14 3.12 0.24
N PRO A 81 -18.04 2.14 0.39
CA PRO A 81 -19.47 2.36 0.15
C PRO A 81 -20.04 3.45 1.06
N TYR A 82 -20.92 4.31 0.53
CA TYR A 82 -21.49 5.44 1.26
C TYR A 82 -22.08 5.06 2.63
N PHE A 83 -22.81 3.94 2.74
CA PHE A 83 -23.39 3.49 4.02
C PHE A 83 -22.36 3.23 5.13
N ALA A 84 -21.11 3.00 4.77
CA ALA A 84 -19.99 2.74 5.67
C ALA A 84 -19.14 4.00 5.94
N HIS A 85 -19.47 5.14 5.32
CA HIS A 85 -18.84 6.42 5.61
C HIS A 85 -19.12 6.85 7.05
N VAL A 86 -18.22 7.66 7.59
CA VAL A 86 -18.26 8.08 8.99
C VAL A 86 -19.51 8.84 9.35
N ARG A 87 -20.02 9.67 8.43
CA ARG A 87 -21.27 10.42 8.61
C ARG A 87 -22.44 9.49 8.92
N ASN A 88 -22.68 8.52 8.04
CA ASN A 88 -23.76 7.55 8.22
C ASN A 88 -23.58 6.72 9.48
N PHE A 89 -22.34 6.34 9.79
CA PHE A 89 -22.03 5.61 11.02
C PHE A 89 -22.40 6.42 12.27
N LEU A 90 -22.05 7.70 12.33
CA LEU A 90 -22.35 8.59 13.46
C LEU A 90 -23.84 8.91 13.57
N GLU A 91 -24.54 9.06 12.44
CA GLU A 91 -26.00 9.31 12.42
C GLU A 91 -26.79 8.09 12.92
N GLN A 92 -26.30 6.87 12.65
CA GLN A 92 -27.05 5.64 12.93
C GLN A 92 -26.69 4.99 14.26
N HIS A 93 -25.53 5.29 14.83
CA HIS A 93 -24.98 4.55 15.96
C HIS A 93 -24.42 5.45 17.05
N ASP A 94 -24.86 5.20 18.29
CA ASP A 94 -24.23 5.80 19.45
C ASP A 94 -22.85 5.16 19.70
N LEU A 95 -21.82 5.99 19.78
CA LEU A 95 -20.45 5.57 20.07
C LEU A 95 -20.34 4.88 21.44
N SER A 96 -21.22 5.19 22.39
CA SER A 96 -21.24 4.55 23.71
C SER A 96 -21.56 3.04 23.64
N ALA A 97 -22.21 2.57 22.57
CA ALA A 97 -22.55 1.16 22.37
C ALA A 97 -21.31 0.27 22.14
N PHE A 98 -20.17 0.85 21.75
CA PHE A 98 -18.92 0.13 21.48
C PHE A 98 -18.10 -0.03 22.76
N THR A 99 -18.70 -0.66 23.77
CA THR A 99 -18.19 -0.71 25.16
C THR A 99 -16.83 -1.42 25.30
N ARG A 100 -16.46 -2.29 24.36
CA ARG A 100 -15.21 -3.06 24.35
C ARG A 100 -14.17 -2.57 23.35
N LEU A 101 -14.43 -1.46 22.67
CA LEU A 101 -13.54 -0.95 21.64
C LEU A 101 -12.20 -0.53 22.27
N GLU A 102 -11.13 -1.23 21.89
CA GLU A 102 -9.78 -0.94 22.34
C GLU A 102 -8.95 -0.22 21.27
N LYS A 103 -9.29 -0.40 20.00
CA LYS A 103 -8.53 0.13 18.86
C LYS A 103 -9.46 0.81 17.86
N LEU A 104 -9.15 2.06 17.54
CA LEU A 104 -9.85 2.84 16.52
C LEU A 104 -8.84 3.33 15.47
N SER A 105 -9.14 3.09 14.19
CA SER A 105 -8.41 3.66 13.07
C SER A 105 -9.35 4.50 12.22
N LEU A 106 -9.00 5.77 12.04
CA LEU A 106 -9.71 6.73 11.20
C LEU A 106 -8.86 6.99 9.96
N ILE A 107 -9.40 6.70 8.78
CA ILE A 107 -8.69 6.73 7.50
C ILE A 107 -9.42 7.62 6.50
N ASP A 108 -8.74 8.58 5.88
CA ASP A 108 -9.28 9.52 4.90
C ASP A 108 -10.56 10.20 5.39
N ILE A 109 -10.61 10.58 6.68
CA ILE A 109 -11.76 11.27 7.25
C ILE A 109 -11.69 12.76 6.92
N ASP A 110 -12.80 13.32 6.45
CA ASP A 110 -12.90 14.76 6.18
C ASP A 110 -12.85 15.56 7.48
N GLU A 111 -12.31 16.78 7.37
CA GLU A 111 -12.05 17.64 8.51
C GLU A 111 -13.32 17.95 9.32
N GLU A 112 -14.47 18.11 8.66
CA GLU A 112 -15.76 18.35 9.34
C GLU A 112 -16.14 17.24 10.33
N TYR A 113 -15.89 15.96 10.00
CA TYR A 113 -16.31 14.84 10.85
C TYR A 113 -15.40 14.65 12.07
N PHE A 114 -14.16 15.15 12.03
CA PHE A 114 -13.31 15.15 13.21
C PHE A 114 -13.90 16.03 14.33
N LEU A 115 -14.71 17.04 14.00
CA LEU A 115 -15.42 17.88 14.98
C LEU A 115 -16.46 17.07 15.77
N ASP A 116 -17.01 16.03 15.17
CA ASP A 116 -17.99 15.17 15.83
C ASP A 116 -17.31 14.00 16.56
N ILE A 117 -16.31 13.39 15.94
CA ILE A 117 -15.66 12.19 16.48
C ILE A 117 -14.78 12.54 17.67
N LEU A 118 -13.81 13.46 17.49
CA LEU A 118 -12.76 13.69 18.49
C LEU A 118 -13.33 14.11 19.85
N PRO A 119 -14.31 15.04 19.92
CA PRO A 119 -14.90 15.39 21.20
C PRO A 119 -15.65 14.23 21.84
N ASN A 120 -16.14 13.26 21.09
CA ASN A 120 -16.91 12.12 21.60
C ASN A 120 -16.08 10.84 21.80
N ILE A 121 -14.77 10.83 21.48
CA ILE A 121 -13.91 9.65 21.65
C ILE A 121 -13.89 9.16 23.12
N TYR A 122 -14.11 10.05 24.09
CA TYR A 122 -14.16 9.65 25.51
C TYR A 122 -15.24 8.59 25.80
N LYS A 123 -16.29 8.52 24.96
CA LYS A 123 -17.38 7.53 25.04
C LYS A 123 -16.86 6.10 24.83
N PHE A 124 -15.74 5.92 24.12
CA PHE A 124 -15.06 4.64 24.02
C PHE A 124 -14.27 4.36 25.30
N SER A 125 -14.94 3.77 26.29
CA SER A 125 -14.40 3.62 27.65
C SER A 125 -13.11 2.79 27.73
N GLN A 126 -12.92 1.85 26.81
CA GLN A 126 -11.79 0.91 26.77
C GLN A 126 -10.71 1.28 25.73
N LEU A 127 -10.83 2.45 25.07
CA LEU A 127 -9.93 2.81 23.99
C LEU A 127 -8.49 2.96 24.48
N LYS A 128 -7.58 2.20 23.88
CA LYS A 128 -6.14 2.15 24.20
C LYS A 128 -5.26 2.49 23.01
N CYS A 129 -5.79 2.38 21.79
CA CYS A 129 -5.05 2.59 20.56
C CYS A 129 -5.86 3.49 19.63
N LEU A 130 -5.24 4.57 19.18
CA LEU A 130 -5.81 5.46 18.18
C LEU A 130 -4.84 5.61 17.01
N LYS A 131 -5.35 5.40 15.80
CA LYS A 131 -4.63 5.67 14.55
C LYS A 131 -5.39 6.72 13.76
N LEU A 132 -4.70 7.79 13.40
CA LEU A 132 -5.16 8.80 12.46
C LEU A 132 -4.22 8.77 11.25
N ASP A 133 -4.76 8.86 10.05
CA ASP A 133 -3.94 9.06 8.83
C ASP A 133 -3.92 10.51 8.36
N ARG A 134 -4.81 11.35 8.91
CA ARG A 134 -4.85 12.80 8.75
C ARG A 134 -5.00 13.47 10.10
N LEU A 135 -4.28 14.56 10.30
CA LEU A 135 -4.42 15.42 11.48
C LEU A 135 -5.28 16.63 11.09
N PRO A 136 -6.42 16.86 11.74
CA PRO A 136 -7.21 18.06 11.48
C PRO A 136 -6.43 19.30 11.94
N SER A 137 -6.59 20.42 11.23
CA SER A 137 -5.83 21.64 11.45
C SER A 137 -6.04 22.24 12.85
N TYR A 138 -7.19 21.97 13.46
CA TYR A 138 -7.60 22.49 14.76
C TYR A 138 -7.36 21.51 15.93
N ILE A 139 -6.51 20.49 15.78
CA ILE A 139 -6.28 19.48 16.82
C ILE A 139 -5.60 20.06 18.07
N GLY A 140 -6.40 20.70 18.93
CA GLY A 140 -5.97 21.39 20.12
C GLY A 140 -6.30 20.64 21.42
N LEU A 141 -6.64 21.41 22.46
CA LEU A 141 -6.87 20.95 23.85
C LEU A 141 -7.80 19.73 23.98
N ARG A 142 -8.78 19.55 23.08
CA ARG A 142 -9.74 18.42 23.15
C ARG A 142 -9.07 17.06 22.98
N PHE A 143 -8.02 16.98 22.17
CA PHE A 143 -7.29 15.72 21.97
C PHE A 143 -6.47 15.35 23.22
N LYS A 144 -6.01 16.36 23.98
CA LYS A 144 -5.20 16.17 25.20
C LYS A 144 -5.89 15.27 26.23
N ASN A 145 -7.21 15.40 26.36
CA ASN A 145 -8.00 14.61 27.32
C ASN A 145 -8.04 13.11 27.00
N ILE A 146 -7.81 12.74 25.75
CA ILE A 146 -7.85 11.34 25.29
C ILE A 146 -6.47 10.70 25.42
N LEU A 147 -5.40 11.47 25.18
CA LEU A 147 -4.03 10.98 25.19
C LEU A 147 -3.65 10.25 26.47
N SER A 148 -4.09 10.76 27.62
CA SER A 148 -3.78 10.18 28.93
C SER A 148 -4.31 8.76 29.09
N ARG A 149 -5.26 8.32 28.25
CA ARG A 149 -5.84 6.97 28.26
C ARG A 149 -5.21 6.03 27.24
N LEU A 150 -4.50 6.57 26.25
CA LEU A 150 -3.93 5.80 25.17
C LEU A 150 -2.61 5.14 25.57
N ASN A 151 -2.48 3.86 25.21
CA ASN A 151 -1.22 3.12 25.26
C ASN A 151 -0.47 3.20 23.92
N ARG A 152 -1.20 3.37 22.82
CA ARG A 152 -0.63 3.48 21.48
C ARG A 152 -1.28 4.61 20.70
N LEU A 153 -0.46 5.35 19.99
CA LEU A 153 -0.87 6.44 19.13
C LEU A 153 -0.11 6.36 17.82
N ASP A 154 -0.83 6.36 16.70
CA ASP A 154 -0.27 6.40 15.36
C ASP A 154 -0.79 7.67 14.67
N LEU A 155 0.11 8.57 14.27
CA LEU A 155 -0.21 9.88 13.70
C LEU A 155 0.50 10.11 12.36
N PRO A 156 -0.06 10.93 11.46
CA PRO A 156 0.60 11.29 10.22
C PRO A 156 1.68 12.36 10.42
N ASP A 157 1.63 13.15 11.48
CA ASP A 157 2.60 14.23 11.74
C ASP A 157 2.87 14.40 13.25
N ALA A 158 4.05 14.88 13.59
CA ALA A 158 4.49 15.23 14.93
C ALA A 158 4.10 16.66 15.38
N VAL A 159 3.59 17.54 14.51
CA VAL A 159 3.20 18.94 14.86
C VAL A 159 2.36 19.03 16.13
N PHE A 160 1.50 18.05 16.37
CA PHE A 160 0.67 18.00 17.57
C PHE A 160 1.47 17.98 18.89
N PHE A 161 2.70 17.46 18.90
CA PHE A 161 3.54 17.35 20.09
C PHE A 161 4.22 18.66 20.50
N ASP A 162 4.27 19.67 19.63
CA ASP A 162 4.91 20.95 19.93
C ASP A 162 4.19 21.76 21.02
N GLN A 163 2.92 21.43 21.30
CA GLN A 163 2.08 22.12 22.29
C GLN A 163 1.69 21.23 23.49
N LEU A 164 2.38 20.11 23.69
CA LEU A 164 2.07 19.12 24.72
C LEU A 164 3.06 19.13 25.89
N ALA A 165 2.52 18.84 27.07
CA ALA A 165 3.29 18.56 28.28
C ALA A 165 3.30 17.06 28.58
N GLU A 166 4.32 16.59 29.32
CA GLU A 166 4.53 15.19 29.70
C GLU A 166 3.32 14.55 30.39
N GLU A 167 2.55 15.33 31.15
CA GLU A 167 1.36 14.84 31.85
C GLU A 167 0.30 14.23 30.94
N HIS A 168 0.23 14.67 29.68
CA HIS A 168 -0.76 14.20 28.72
C HIS A 168 -0.41 12.83 28.13
N THR A 169 0.86 12.42 28.18
CA THR A 169 1.35 11.20 27.51
C THR A 169 1.69 10.09 28.50
N GLN A 170 1.36 10.24 29.79
CA GLN A 170 1.82 9.38 30.91
C GLN A 170 1.57 7.87 30.73
N ASN A 171 0.60 7.46 29.92
CA ASN A 171 0.27 6.06 29.66
C ASN A 171 0.74 5.55 28.30
N LEU A 172 1.28 6.42 27.45
CA LEU A 172 1.74 6.07 26.12
C LEU A 172 2.93 5.11 26.20
N LYS A 173 2.79 3.95 25.58
CA LYS A 173 3.84 2.91 25.47
C LYS A 173 4.42 2.86 24.07
N CYS A 174 3.60 3.15 23.06
CA CYS A 174 3.96 3.06 21.65
C CYS A 174 3.54 4.33 20.92
N LEU A 175 4.44 4.89 20.12
CA LEU A 175 4.14 6.00 19.24
C LEU A 175 4.66 5.71 17.84
N SER A 176 3.82 5.91 16.83
CA SER A 176 4.21 5.92 15.43
C SER A 176 3.89 7.29 14.86
N VAL A 177 4.85 7.90 14.18
CA VAL A 177 4.64 9.14 13.43
C VAL A 177 5.13 8.96 12.01
N VAL A 178 4.35 9.45 11.05
CA VAL A 178 4.75 9.41 9.64
C VAL A 178 5.75 10.54 9.38
N TYR A 179 5.35 11.81 9.46
CA TYR A 179 6.23 12.97 9.26
C TYR A 179 6.70 13.56 10.58
N CYS A 180 8.00 13.78 10.73
CA CYS A 180 8.56 14.38 11.95
C CYS A 180 9.86 15.10 11.63
N THR A 181 9.97 16.36 12.06
CA THR A 181 11.25 17.06 12.08
C THR A 181 12.12 16.56 13.24
N PHE A 182 13.43 16.77 13.18
CA PHE A 182 14.30 16.37 14.30
C PHE A 182 14.08 17.19 15.59
N GLU A 183 13.70 18.47 15.50
CA GLU A 183 13.30 19.23 16.69
C GLU A 183 11.99 18.68 17.29
N GLN A 184 11.03 18.28 16.45
CA GLN A 184 9.83 17.59 16.92
C GLN A 184 10.16 16.23 17.55
N LEU A 185 11.10 15.47 17.00
CA LEU A 185 11.56 14.21 17.58
C LEU A 185 12.14 14.42 18.98
N LYS A 186 12.95 15.46 19.16
CA LYS A 186 13.49 15.87 20.45
C LYS A 186 12.39 16.28 21.42
N ASN A 187 11.42 17.08 20.97
CA ASN A 187 10.25 17.46 21.77
C ASN A 187 9.48 16.21 22.23
N ILE A 188 9.19 15.28 21.30
CA ILE A 188 8.54 14.00 21.60
C ILE A 188 9.31 13.25 22.70
N PHE A 189 10.62 13.04 22.53
CA PHE A 189 11.41 12.29 23.52
C PHE A 189 11.51 12.98 24.89
N ASN A 190 11.37 14.30 24.95
CA ASN A 190 11.29 15.03 26.21
C ASN A 190 9.95 14.83 26.93
N ILE A 191 8.85 14.65 26.20
CA ILE A 191 7.50 14.59 26.78
C ILE A 191 6.92 13.18 26.91
N VAL A 192 7.45 12.16 26.22
CA VAL A 192 6.96 10.79 26.38
C VAL A 192 7.37 10.19 27.75
N PRO A 193 6.61 9.24 28.30
CA PRO A 193 6.86 8.74 29.65
C PRO A 193 8.12 7.86 29.70
N GLN A 194 9.18 8.40 30.29
CA GLN A 194 10.53 7.80 30.30
C GLN A 194 10.59 6.36 30.83
N ARG A 195 9.69 5.99 31.75
CA ARG A 195 9.65 4.67 32.41
C ARG A 195 8.75 3.64 31.74
N LYS A 196 7.78 4.07 30.93
CA LYS A 196 6.75 3.19 30.33
C LYS A 196 6.86 3.08 28.82
N PHE A 197 7.48 4.07 28.16
CA PHE A 197 7.60 4.12 26.72
C PHE A 197 8.54 3.02 26.20
N GLN A 198 8.05 2.24 25.23
CA GLN A 198 8.63 0.96 24.81
C GLN A 198 8.89 0.87 23.31
N ALA A 199 8.09 1.54 22.49
CA ALA A 199 8.22 1.46 21.04
C ALA A 199 8.05 2.83 20.37
N PHE A 200 8.97 3.15 19.47
CA PHE A 200 8.88 4.34 18.62
C PHE A 200 9.07 3.96 17.16
N ALA A 201 8.27 4.54 16.28
CA ALA A 201 8.39 4.39 14.83
C ALA A 201 8.27 5.75 14.14
N LEU A 202 9.22 6.02 13.25
CA LEU A 202 9.25 7.19 12.37
C LEU A 202 9.39 6.73 10.92
N THR A 203 8.49 7.13 10.03
CA THR A 203 8.49 6.68 8.62
C THR A 203 9.05 7.72 7.65
N HIS A 204 8.96 9.01 7.94
CA HIS A 204 9.44 10.10 7.10
C HIS A 204 10.04 11.21 7.97
N GLY A 205 11.24 10.94 8.51
CA GLY A 205 12.01 11.91 9.28
C GLY A 205 12.69 12.94 8.39
N THR A 206 12.48 14.23 8.67
CA THR A 206 13.16 15.34 7.98
C THR A 206 14.11 16.06 8.93
N LEU A 207 15.36 16.26 8.52
CA LEU A 207 16.30 17.15 9.21
C LEU A 207 16.05 18.60 8.74
N SER A 208 14.86 19.14 9.01
CA SER A 208 14.48 20.48 8.52
C SER A 208 14.76 21.59 9.52
N THR A 209 16.00 21.73 9.98
CA THR A 209 16.49 23.02 10.51
C THR A 209 17.99 23.14 10.21
N MET A 210 18.32 23.98 9.22
CA MET A 210 19.63 24.63 9.06
C MET A 210 20.05 25.18 10.44
N GLU A 211 21.28 25.03 10.93
CA GLU A 211 22.47 25.75 10.43
C GLU A 211 23.77 24.92 10.42
N ASP A 212 23.83 23.74 11.07
CA ASP A 212 25.12 23.04 11.30
C ASP A 212 25.21 21.60 10.75
N ASN A 213 24.18 21.07 10.08
CA ASN A 213 24.10 19.64 9.68
C ASN A 213 24.46 18.66 10.83
N SER A 214 24.35 19.11 12.09
CA SER A 214 24.74 18.34 13.25
C SER A 214 23.51 17.65 13.84
N TRP A 215 23.68 16.39 14.22
CA TRP A 215 22.62 15.64 14.89
C TRP A 215 22.28 16.28 16.24
N PRO A 216 20.99 16.41 16.60
CA PRO A 216 20.62 17.06 17.84
C PRO A 216 21.05 16.23 19.05
N LYS A 217 21.50 16.94 20.08
CA LYS A 217 21.76 16.35 21.39
C LYS A 217 20.43 16.21 22.13
N PHE A 218 20.06 14.97 22.47
CA PHE A 218 18.88 14.68 23.26
C PHE A 218 19.19 14.88 24.75
N ALA A 219 18.47 15.78 25.43
CA ALA A 219 18.62 16.00 26.87
C ALA A 219 18.00 14.85 27.69
N ARG A 220 16.95 14.23 27.16
CA ARG A 220 16.23 13.09 27.76
C ARG A 220 15.90 12.07 26.69
N LEU A 221 16.11 10.80 27.00
CA LEU A 221 15.76 9.68 26.13
C LEU A 221 15.06 8.57 26.92
N PRO A 222 14.01 7.94 26.36
CA PRO A 222 13.27 6.94 27.10
C PRO A 222 14.05 5.63 27.19
N HIS A 223 14.73 5.41 28.33
CA HIS A 223 15.64 4.27 28.56
C HIS A 223 14.98 2.88 28.55
N LYS A 224 13.66 2.80 28.41
CA LYS A 224 12.87 1.56 28.35
C LYS A 224 12.45 1.18 26.93
N ILE A 225 12.83 1.97 25.92
CA ILE A 225 12.58 1.62 24.52
C ILE A 225 13.23 0.27 24.20
N LYS A 226 12.40 -0.64 23.69
CA LYS A 226 12.78 -1.97 23.20
C LYS A 226 12.72 -2.05 21.68
N ARG A 227 11.86 -1.26 21.04
CA ARG A 227 11.67 -1.26 19.59
C ARG A 227 11.81 0.14 19.02
N LEU A 228 12.69 0.30 18.05
CA LEU A 228 12.92 1.55 17.35
C LEU A 228 12.87 1.30 15.84
N ASN A 229 12.02 2.03 15.14
CA ASN A 229 12.00 2.12 13.68
C ASN A 229 12.26 3.58 13.29
N LEU A 230 13.31 3.83 12.51
CA LEU A 230 13.67 5.16 12.03
C LEU A 230 13.89 5.14 10.53
N GLN A 231 13.05 5.84 9.78
CA GLN A 231 13.29 6.18 8.39
C GLN A 231 13.54 7.68 8.26
N ILE A 232 14.69 8.04 7.70
CA ILE A 232 15.16 9.43 7.54
C ILE A 232 15.41 9.65 6.05
N ASP A 233 14.64 10.54 5.42
CA ASP A 233 14.60 10.65 3.94
C ASP A 233 15.38 11.85 3.38
N PHE A 234 15.84 12.78 4.23
CA PHE A 234 16.51 14.00 3.79
C PHE A 234 17.75 14.27 4.65
N GLN A 235 18.93 14.15 4.01
CA GLN A 235 20.32 14.34 4.49
C GLN A 235 21.16 13.06 4.60
N SER A 236 22.48 13.22 4.45
CA SER A 236 23.48 12.17 4.63
C SER A 236 23.65 11.85 6.12
N ILE A 237 23.15 10.69 6.54
CA ILE A 237 23.34 10.15 7.87
C ILE A 237 24.75 9.55 7.95
N THR A 238 25.50 9.88 9.00
CA THR A 238 26.74 9.17 9.30
C THR A 238 26.51 8.08 10.34
N LEU A 239 27.34 7.04 10.29
CA LEU A 239 27.37 5.98 11.29
C LEU A 239 27.62 6.54 12.70
N ASN A 240 28.46 7.56 12.83
CA ASN A 240 28.76 8.18 14.12
C ASN A 240 27.53 8.84 14.75
N ASN A 241 26.70 9.49 13.94
CA ASN A 241 25.46 10.09 14.42
C ASN A 241 24.49 9.03 14.94
N LEU A 242 24.31 7.93 14.18
CA LEU A 242 23.48 6.81 14.62
C LEU A 242 24.02 6.19 15.91
N LYS A 243 25.33 5.95 16.01
CA LYS A 243 25.97 5.42 17.23
C LYS A 243 25.69 6.31 18.45
N GLN A 244 25.77 7.63 18.30
CA GLN A 244 25.51 8.57 19.40
C GLN A 244 24.06 8.47 19.90
N LEU A 245 23.06 8.44 19.01
CA LEU A 245 21.66 8.23 19.40
C LEU A 245 21.46 6.85 20.05
N LEU A 246 21.90 5.80 19.37
CA LEU A 246 21.63 4.41 19.75
C LEU A 246 22.31 4.03 21.07
N SER A 247 23.50 4.57 21.36
CA SER A 247 24.21 4.36 22.63
C SER A 247 23.40 4.79 23.86
N GLN A 248 22.48 5.74 23.70
CA GLN A 248 21.62 6.25 24.76
C GLN A 248 20.34 5.42 24.94
N LEU A 249 20.12 4.41 24.10
CA LEU A 249 18.97 3.51 24.11
C LEU A 249 19.41 2.06 24.40
N PRO A 250 20.06 1.76 25.54
CA PRO A 250 20.73 0.46 25.77
C PRO A 250 19.79 -0.74 25.88
N ARG A 251 18.46 -0.53 25.95
CA ARG A 251 17.47 -1.60 26.12
C ARG A 251 16.82 -2.09 24.81
N LEU A 252 17.32 -1.66 23.66
CA LEU A 252 16.80 -2.10 22.38
C LEU A 252 16.93 -3.61 22.20
N THR A 253 15.84 -4.22 21.75
CA THR A 253 15.78 -5.62 21.30
C THR A 253 15.45 -5.72 19.82
N HIS A 254 14.84 -4.67 19.24
CA HIS A 254 14.48 -4.59 17.83
C HIS A 254 14.85 -3.21 17.29
N LEU A 255 15.67 -3.18 16.26
CA LEU A 255 16.14 -1.96 15.62
C LEU A 255 15.91 -2.05 14.11
N ASP A 256 15.21 -1.07 13.55
CA ASP A 256 14.99 -0.93 12.11
C ASP A 256 15.39 0.48 11.68
N ILE A 257 16.31 0.59 10.73
CA ILE A 257 16.84 1.89 10.27
C ILE A 257 16.83 1.96 8.75
N LYS A 258 16.21 3.00 8.22
CA LYS A 258 16.28 3.33 6.80
C LYS A 258 16.75 4.77 6.62
N GLY A 259 17.59 4.99 5.62
CA GLY A 259 17.93 6.35 5.24
C GLY A 259 19.03 6.40 4.20
N GLU A 260 19.56 7.60 4.00
CA GLU A 260 20.58 7.86 2.99
C GLU A 260 21.83 8.41 3.66
N GLY A 261 23.02 8.07 3.17
CA GLY A 261 24.27 8.49 3.79
C GLY A 261 25.54 8.15 3.02
N ASP A 262 26.68 8.24 3.69
CA ASP A 262 27.98 8.00 3.08
C ASP A 262 28.44 6.54 3.25
N THR A 263 29.63 6.23 2.74
CA THR A 263 30.27 4.91 2.73
C THR A 263 30.52 4.34 4.13
N ASP A 264 30.56 5.17 5.17
CA ASP A 264 30.75 4.74 6.56
C ASP A 264 29.59 3.86 7.05
N LEU A 265 28.37 4.05 6.54
CA LEU A 265 27.21 3.20 6.84
C LEU A 265 27.39 1.75 6.37
N ALA A 266 28.24 1.50 5.38
CA ALA A 266 28.55 0.18 4.86
C ALA A 266 29.67 -0.55 5.63
N ASN A 267 30.18 0.04 6.72
CA ASN A 267 31.24 -0.57 7.51
C ASN A 267 30.67 -1.61 8.50
N GLY A 268 30.59 -2.87 8.05
CA GLY A 268 30.05 -3.98 8.85
C GLY A 268 30.84 -4.27 10.12
N GLN A 269 32.16 -4.08 10.12
CA GLN A 269 32.99 -4.25 11.32
C GLN A 269 32.63 -3.22 12.39
N GLN A 270 32.52 -1.94 12.00
CA GLN A 270 32.16 -0.88 12.93
C GLN A 270 30.74 -1.02 13.49
N TRP A 271 29.80 -1.52 12.69
CA TRP A 271 28.47 -1.89 13.17
C TRP A 271 28.55 -3.04 14.17
N GLU A 272 29.27 -4.12 13.84
CA GLU A 272 29.44 -5.27 14.73
C GLU A 272 30.05 -4.86 16.08
N ASP A 273 31.16 -4.12 16.07
CA ASP A 273 31.83 -3.68 17.30
C ASP A 273 30.91 -2.83 18.16
N PHE A 274 30.16 -1.91 17.54
CA PHE A 274 29.20 -1.06 18.24
C PHE A 274 28.03 -1.86 18.81
N LEU A 275 27.34 -2.65 17.98
CA LEU A 275 26.16 -3.40 18.39
C LEU A 275 26.51 -4.47 19.44
N HIS A 276 27.67 -5.12 19.30
CA HIS A 276 28.18 -6.06 20.30
C HIS A 276 28.48 -5.35 21.63
N LYS A 277 29.18 -4.21 21.60
CA LYS A 277 29.51 -3.44 22.82
C LYS A 277 28.28 -2.86 23.50
N THR A 278 27.32 -2.35 22.74
CA THR A 278 26.15 -1.63 23.28
C THR A 278 25.01 -2.56 23.67
N TYR A 279 24.75 -3.64 22.92
CA TYR A 279 23.60 -4.52 23.13
C TYR A 279 23.96 -5.99 23.38
N GLY A 280 25.16 -6.42 23.03
CA GLY A 280 25.59 -7.81 23.17
C GLY A 280 24.64 -8.80 22.49
N ASN A 281 24.02 -9.67 23.28
CA ASN A 281 23.04 -10.67 22.83
C ASN A 281 21.58 -10.24 23.03
N GLN A 282 21.33 -9.03 23.54
CA GLN A 282 19.98 -8.52 23.75
C GLN A 282 19.27 -8.12 22.45
N LEU A 283 20.02 -7.68 21.44
CA LEU A 283 19.46 -7.29 20.15
C LEU A 283 19.04 -8.55 19.36
N ILE A 284 17.73 -8.74 19.21
CA ILE A 284 17.11 -9.89 18.55
C ILE A 284 16.98 -9.64 17.06
N GLU A 285 16.55 -8.44 16.69
CA GLU A 285 16.37 -8.02 15.30
C GLU A 285 17.15 -6.73 15.04
N PHE A 286 17.97 -6.75 14.00
CA PHE A 286 18.57 -5.57 13.43
C PHE A 286 18.34 -5.59 11.93
N ASP A 287 17.53 -4.64 11.46
CA ASP A 287 17.25 -4.45 10.07
C ASP A 287 17.68 -3.07 9.63
N PHE A 288 18.17 -2.98 8.41
CA PHE A 288 18.59 -1.71 7.85
C PHE A 288 18.45 -1.66 6.34
N CYS A 289 18.30 -0.45 5.82
CA CYS A 289 18.32 -0.12 4.40
C CYS A 289 18.94 1.25 4.19
N PHE A 290 20.17 1.28 3.69
CA PHE A 290 20.92 2.51 3.45
C PHE A 290 21.16 2.73 1.97
N THR A 291 20.82 3.92 1.49
CA THR A 291 21.24 4.43 0.17
C THR A 291 22.57 5.18 0.33
N ILE A 292 23.63 4.69 -0.29
CA ILE A 292 24.99 5.26 -0.21
C ILE A 292 25.22 6.18 -1.40
N TRP A 293 25.55 7.45 -1.13
CA TRP A 293 25.70 8.47 -2.17
C TRP A 293 27.01 8.32 -2.97
N SER A 294 28.10 7.92 -2.32
CA SER A 294 29.43 7.79 -2.94
C SER A 294 29.83 6.33 -3.12
N TYR A 295 29.24 5.64 -4.10
CA TYR A 295 29.49 4.21 -4.33
C TYR A 295 30.53 3.89 -5.42
N MET A 296 31.10 4.91 -6.08
CA MET A 296 31.98 4.76 -7.25
C MET A 296 33.29 4.01 -6.93
N ASP A 297 33.73 4.00 -5.66
CA ASP A 297 35.02 3.41 -5.23
C ASP A 297 34.88 2.25 -4.23
N MET A 298 33.67 1.71 -4.05
CA MET A 298 33.38 0.73 -3.01
C MET A 298 33.65 -0.72 -3.49
N ASP A 299 34.58 -1.43 -2.84
CA ASP A 299 34.73 -2.88 -3.03
C ASP A 299 33.55 -3.63 -2.39
N THR A 300 32.54 -3.87 -3.20
CA THR A 300 31.32 -4.62 -2.85
C THR A 300 31.59 -5.99 -2.21
N ILE A 301 32.64 -6.70 -2.66
CA ILE A 301 33.02 -8.00 -2.11
C ILE A 301 33.61 -7.81 -0.72
N GLN A 302 34.44 -6.80 -0.53
CA GLN A 302 35.01 -6.47 0.78
C GLN A 302 33.92 -6.07 1.79
N ILE A 303 32.93 -5.27 1.38
CA ILE A 303 31.79 -4.89 2.22
C ILE A 303 31.04 -6.14 2.69
N LEU A 304 30.67 -7.02 1.76
CA LEU A 304 29.92 -8.22 2.10
C LEU A 304 30.72 -9.23 2.92
N LYS A 305 32.04 -9.30 2.73
CA LYS A 305 32.91 -10.10 3.60
C LYS A 305 32.83 -9.63 5.05
N GLN A 306 32.70 -8.33 5.32
CA GLN A 306 32.53 -7.81 6.68
C GLN A 306 31.20 -8.28 7.31
N PHE A 307 30.11 -8.31 6.53
CA PHE A 307 28.80 -8.82 6.99
C PHE A 307 28.67 -10.35 6.95
N SER A 308 29.68 -11.07 6.44
CA SER A 308 29.71 -12.54 6.40
C SER A 308 30.36 -13.15 7.65
N ARG A 309 30.73 -12.33 8.63
CA ARG A 309 31.36 -12.79 9.87
C ARG A 309 30.38 -13.56 10.76
N PRO A 310 30.87 -14.45 11.65
CA PRO A 310 30.02 -15.24 12.55
C PRO A 310 29.01 -14.42 13.36
N TYR A 311 29.35 -13.18 13.74
CA TYR A 311 28.44 -12.30 14.46
C TYR A 311 27.10 -12.07 13.74
N TRP A 312 27.12 -11.89 12.42
CA TRP A 312 25.93 -11.64 11.60
C TRP A 312 25.16 -12.92 11.30
N LEU A 313 25.89 -14.01 11.02
CA LEU A 313 25.31 -15.25 10.47
C LEU A 313 24.88 -16.26 11.55
N ASN A 314 25.52 -16.28 12.72
CA ASN A 314 25.25 -17.28 13.77
C ASN A 314 24.19 -16.84 14.79
N ARG A 315 23.48 -15.74 14.54
CA ARG A 315 22.32 -15.33 15.35
C ARG A 315 21.19 -16.35 15.21
N ILE A 316 20.29 -16.39 16.21
CA ILE A 316 19.06 -17.21 16.16
C ILE A 316 18.26 -16.90 14.88
N ARG A 317 18.25 -15.64 14.47
CA ARG A 317 17.78 -15.19 13.16
C ARG A 317 18.97 -14.56 12.43
N PRO A 318 19.54 -15.23 11.42
CA PRO A 318 20.69 -14.71 10.69
C PRO A 318 20.37 -13.37 10.03
N TRP A 319 21.31 -12.42 10.11
CA TRP A 319 21.23 -11.15 9.42
C TRP A 319 21.95 -11.26 8.09
N TYR A 320 21.20 -11.63 7.06
CA TYR A 320 21.72 -11.63 5.71
C TYR A 320 21.72 -10.20 5.18
N VAL A 321 22.84 -9.80 4.57
CA VAL A 321 23.00 -8.46 4.00
C VAL A 321 23.17 -8.58 2.51
N SER A 322 22.58 -7.66 1.77
CA SER A 322 22.73 -7.54 0.32
C SER A 322 23.11 -6.13 -0.08
N TYR A 323 23.84 -6.06 -1.19
CA TYR A 323 24.19 -4.85 -1.90
C TYR A 323 23.66 -4.93 -3.34
N ASN A 324 22.97 -3.90 -3.84
CA ASN A 324 22.29 -3.95 -5.15
C ASN A 324 22.97 -3.20 -6.31
N GLY A 325 24.21 -2.73 -6.14
CA GLY A 325 24.92 -2.01 -7.20
C GLY A 325 24.52 -0.55 -7.41
N ARG A 326 23.37 -0.11 -6.87
CA ARG A 326 22.91 1.30 -6.90
C ARG A 326 23.25 2.05 -5.60
N GLY A 327 24.31 1.63 -4.92
CA GLY A 327 24.65 2.14 -3.58
C GLY A 327 23.73 1.65 -2.46
N LEU A 328 22.76 0.76 -2.71
CA LEU A 328 21.86 0.29 -1.64
C LEU A 328 22.47 -0.92 -0.89
N ILE A 329 22.58 -0.81 0.43
CA ILE A 329 22.94 -1.91 1.33
C ILE A 329 21.80 -2.18 2.32
N TYR A 330 21.38 -3.43 2.48
CA TYR A 330 20.20 -3.75 3.30
C TYR A 330 20.10 -5.20 3.77
N THR A 331 19.19 -5.47 4.71
CA THR A 331 18.91 -6.82 5.21
C THR A 331 17.90 -7.61 4.37
N VAL A 332 18.26 -8.87 4.09
CA VAL A 332 17.52 -9.83 3.25
C VAL A 332 16.73 -10.74 4.19
N PRO A 333 15.62 -10.24 4.75
CA PRO A 333 14.35 -10.41 4.06
C PRO A 333 13.46 -9.16 4.07
N ARG A 334 13.80 -8.15 4.88
CA ARG A 334 12.92 -7.02 5.19
C ARG A 334 12.89 -5.97 4.09
N TYR A 335 14.02 -5.78 3.43
CA TYR A 335 14.18 -4.80 2.36
C TYR A 335 14.43 -5.47 1.02
N THR A 336 13.89 -6.67 0.86
CA THR A 336 13.97 -7.38 -0.40
C THR A 336 13.17 -6.62 -1.47
N PRO A 337 13.77 -6.38 -2.65
CA PRO A 337 13.05 -5.74 -3.74
C PRO A 337 11.89 -6.64 -4.14
N THR A 338 10.74 -6.01 -4.37
CA THR A 338 9.56 -6.65 -4.94
C THR A 338 9.45 -6.37 -6.44
N CYS A 339 10.18 -5.36 -6.92
CA CYS A 339 10.25 -4.98 -8.33
C CYS A 339 11.67 -5.14 -8.87
N ALA A 340 11.79 -5.67 -10.09
CA ALA A 340 13.06 -5.84 -10.80
C ALA A 340 12.96 -5.45 -12.28
N ARG A 341 14.12 -5.20 -12.90
CA ARG A 341 14.25 -5.06 -14.36
C ARG A 341 14.99 -6.24 -14.97
N SER A 342 14.64 -6.66 -16.18
CA SER A 342 15.28 -7.79 -16.88
C SER A 342 16.71 -7.48 -17.32
N ASP A 343 16.98 -6.23 -17.67
CA ASP A 343 18.27 -5.75 -18.19
C ASP A 343 19.26 -5.40 -17.08
N SER A 344 18.77 -5.13 -15.87
CA SER A 344 19.65 -5.20 -14.72
C SER A 344 20.06 -6.66 -14.59
N ILE A 345 21.34 -6.95 -14.90
CA ILE A 345 22.05 -7.93 -14.08
C ILE A 345 21.79 -7.45 -12.68
N LEU A 346 20.86 -8.09 -11.99
CA LEU A 346 20.59 -7.81 -10.61
C LEU A 346 21.87 -8.25 -9.92
N LYS A 347 22.85 -7.35 -9.85
CA LYS A 347 24.13 -7.53 -9.20
C LYS A 347 23.89 -7.45 -7.69
N TYR A 348 22.90 -8.21 -7.22
CA TYR A 348 22.75 -8.53 -5.82
C TYR A 348 23.93 -9.40 -5.48
N GLN A 349 24.87 -8.78 -4.80
CA GLN A 349 25.79 -9.53 -4.01
C GLN A 349 25.18 -9.64 -2.60
N THR A 350 25.35 -10.79 -1.97
CA THR A 350 24.74 -11.04 -0.67
C THR A 350 25.59 -12.02 0.14
N THR A 351 25.42 -11.97 1.46
CA THR A 351 25.99 -12.94 2.37
C THR A 351 25.23 -14.28 2.39
N THR A 352 24.02 -14.36 1.83
CA THR A 352 23.32 -15.65 1.65
C THR A 352 23.83 -16.42 0.43
N LYS A 353 23.94 -17.75 0.57
CA LYS A 353 24.23 -18.65 -0.55
C LYS A 353 23.02 -18.85 -1.47
N ASP A 354 21.81 -18.65 -0.96
CA ASP A 354 20.58 -18.83 -1.72
C ASP A 354 20.18 -17.54 -2.45
N LYS A 355 20.72 -17.36 -3.66
CA LYS A 355 20.32 -16.26 -4.55
C LYS A 355 18.88 -16.38 -5.04
N LYS A 356 18.23 -17.55 -4.95
CA LYS A 356 16.82 -17.71 -5.37
C LYS A 356 15.85 -16.99 -4.45
N LEU A 357 16.27 -16.68 -3.22
CA LEU A 357 15.47 -15.89 -2.27
C LEU A 357 15.01 -14.57 -2.91
N PHE A 358 15.86 -13.87 -3.66
CA PHE A 358 15.51 -12.60 -4.30
C PHE A 358 14.56 -12.80 -5.50
N SER A 359 14.80 -13.80 -6.35
CA SER A 359 13.89 -14.09 -7.46
C SER A 359 12.49 -14.48 -6.99
N ASN A 360 12.38 -15.04 -5.78
CA ASN A 360 11.11 -15.44 -5.20
C ASN A 360 10.33 -14.27 -4.58
N THR A 361 10.98 -13.16 -4.24
CA THR A 361 10.31 -11.95 -3.70
C THR A 361 9.85 -10.99 -4.79
N ILE A 362 10.37 -11.13 -6.02
CA ILE A 362 9.94 -10.30 -7.15
C ILE A 362 8.50 -10.67 -7.55
N ASN A 363 7.58 -9.73 -7.33
CA ASN A 363 6.20 -9.81 -7.82
C ASN A 363 5.95 -8.90 -9.04
N GLN A 364 6.79 -7.87 -9.23
CA GLN A 364 6.75 -6.98 -10.38
C GLN A 364 8.03 -7.08 -11.21
N LEU A 365 7.91 -7.29 -12.52
CA LEU A 365 9.05 -7.36 -13.42
C LEU A 365 8.90 -6.42 -14.61
N ILE A 366 9.95 -5.67 -14.94
CA ILE A 366 10.01 -4.80 -16.11
C ILE A 366 11.01 -5.36 -17.11
N ILE A 367 10.56 -5.71 -18.30
CA ILE A 367 11.41 -6.22 -19.39
C ILE A 367 11.79 -5.06 -20.31
N HIS A 368 13.09 -4.74 -20.35
CA HIS A 368 13.67 -3.70 -21.23
C HIS A 368 14.42 -4.29 -22.42
N ASN A 369 15.25 -5.30 -22.17
CA ASN A 369 15.96 -6.02 -23.22
C ASN A 369 15.92 -7.54 -22.93
N PRO A 370 15.03 -8.29 -23.58
CA PRO A 370 14.85 -9.73 -23.42
C PRO A 370 15.94 -10.57 -24.10
N THR A 371 16.94 -9.95 -24.75
CA THR A 371 18.14 -10.68 -25.21
C THR A 371 19.05 -11.08 -24.04
N ILE A 372 18.94 -10.40 -22.89
CA ILE A 372 19.64 -10.77 -21.67
C ILE A 372 18.76 -11.77 -20.91
N ILE A 373 19.12 -13.05 -21.00
CA ILE A 373 18.48 -14.10 -20.22
C ILE A 373 19.07 -14.05 -18.80
N PRO A 374 18.27 -13.77 -17.76
CA PRO A 374 18.74 -13.79 -16.37
C PRO A 374 19.12 -15.22 -15.97
N GLU A 375 20.01 -15.35 -14.98
CA GLU A 375 20.41 -16.65 -14.42
C GLU A 375 19.24 -17.44 -13.81
N TYR A 376 18.12 -16.78 -13.51
CA TYR A 376 16.96 -17.35 -12.82
C TYR A 376 15.65 -16.95 -13.49
N CYS A 377 14.71 -17.90 -13.55
CA CYS A 377 13.32 -17.62 -13.93
C CYS A 377 12.55 -17.08 -12.72
N PHE A 378 11.84 -15.96 -12.91
CA PHE A 378 11.02 -15.33 -11.88
C PHE A 378 9.65 -16.04 -11.79
N ASN A 379 9.49 -16.86 -10.75
CA ASN A 379 8.32 -17.72 -10.60
C ASN A 379 7.13 -17.07 -9.88
N TYR A 380 7.29 -15.90 -9.26
CA TYR A 380 6.26 -15.28 -8.41
C TYR A 380 5.79 -13.92 -8.90
N VAL A 381 6.15 -13.55 -10.14
CA VAL A 381 5.69 -12.33 -10.78
C VAL A 381 4.18 -12.43 -11.04
N ASP A 382 3.45 -11.44 -10.58
CA ASP A 382 2.03 -11.25 -10.90
C ASP A 382 1.80 -9.99 -11.76
N PHE A 383 2.72 -9.02 -11.73
CA PHE A 383 2.71 -7.84 -12.61
C PHE A 383 3.94 -7.82 -13.54
N LEU A 384 3.68 -7.85 -14.85
CA LEU A 384 4.72 -7.77 -15.89
C LEU A 384 4.58 -6.47 -16.68
N GLN A 385 5.68 -5.75 -16.89
CA GLN A 385 5.76 -4.60 -17.78
C GLN A 385 6.74 -4.91 -18.92
N ILE A 386 6.34 -4.67 -20.16
CA ILE A 386 7.19 -4.88 -21.35
C ILE A 386 7.38 -3.53 -22.03
N SER A 387 8.61 -3.03 -21.96
CA SER A 387 8.95 -1.69 -22.47
C SER A 387 9.42 -1.70 -23.94
N ASN A 388 9.56 -0.50 -24.50
CA ASN A 388 9.63 -0.21 -25.94
C ASN A 388 10.71 -0.97 -26.74
N ASP A 389 11.84 -1.34 -26.14
CA ASP A 389 12.99 -1.87 -26.87
C ASP A 389 13.04 -3.40 -26.88
N ALA A 390 12.06 -4.05 -26.25
CA ALA A 390 12.06 -5.49 -26.01
C ALA A 390 11.44 -6.34 -27.13
N PHE A 391 10.75 -5.75 -28.11
CA PHE A 391 9.79 -6.48 -28.93
C PHE A 391 10.38 -7.33 -30.07
N ASP A 392 11.67 -7.23 -30.36
CA ASP A 392 12.33 -8.10 -31.35
C ASP A 392 12.66 -9.50 -30.78
N SER A 393 12.40 -9.76 -29.49
CA SER A 393 12.57 -11.11 -28.93
C SER A 393 11.39 -12.03 -29.16
N THR A 394 11.70 -13.30 -29.44
CA THR A 394 10.73 -14.38 -29.53
C THR A 394 10.02 -14.62 -28.18
N ASN A 395 8.76 -15.06 -28.22
CA ASN A 395 7.97 -15.43 -27.04
C ASN A 395 8.69 -16.43 -26.11
N ASP A 396 9.57 -17.25 -26.69
CA ASP A 396 10.36 -18.24 -25.96
C ASP A 396 11.31 -17.57 -24.95
N ASN A 397 11.88 -16.42 -25.30
CA ASN A 397 12.77 -15.65 -24.41
C ASN A 397 12.01 -15.08 -23.20
N ILE A 398 10.76 -14.64 -23.36
CA ILE A 398 9.99 -14.15 -22.21
C ILE A 398 9.61 -15.31 -21.29
N SER A 399 9.24 -16.46 -21.86
CA SER A 399 8.88 -17.64 -21.05
C SER A 399 10.04 -18.27 -20.29
N SER A 400 11.29 -18.06 -20.73
CA SER A 400 12.48 -18.46 -19.96
C SER A 400 12.77 -17.52 -18.79
N ILE A 401 12.35 -16.26 -18.90
CA ILE A 401 12.53 -15.22 -17.86
C ILE A 401 11.47 -15.32 -16.76
N VAL A 402 10.19 -15.54 -17.13
CA VAL A 402 9.07 -15.42 -16.19
C VAL A 402 8.01 -16.49 -16.41
N ASN A 403 7.42 -16.96 -15.32
CA ASN A 403 6.29 -17.89 -15.39
C ASN A 403 5.01 -17.17 -15.85
N LEU A 404 4.73 -17.25 -17.15
CA LEU A 404 3.58 -16.61 -17.80
C LEU A 404 2.22 -16.99 -17.20
N SER A 405 2.09 -18.21 -16.67
CA SER A 405 0.83 -18.68 -16.09
C SER A 405 0.44 -17.93 -14.81
N ARG A 406 1.39 -17.26 -14.13
CA ARG A 406 1.13 -16.53 -12.88
C ARG A 406 0.86 -15.04 -13.09
N ILE A 407 1.13 -14.52 -14.28
CA ILE A 407 0.89 -13.12 -14.60
C ILE A 407 -0.60 -12.82 -14.53
N LYS A 408 -0.92 -11.83 -13.70
CA LYS A 408 -2.27 -11.33 -13.42
C LYS A 408 -2.50 -9.97 -14.07
N GLN A 409 -1.45 -9.15 -14.11
CA GLN A 409 -1.44 -7.82 -14.70
C GLN A 409 -0.30 -7.71 -15.72
N LEU A 410 -0.58 -7.12 -16.88
CA LEU A 410 0.39 -6.89 -17.95
C LEU A 410 0.32 -5.44 -18.44
N GLU A 411 1.46 -4.77 -18.52
CA GLU A 411 1.60 -3.44 -19.13
C GLU A 411 2.50 -3.48 -20.36
N ILE A 412 2.07 -2.86 -21.45
CA ILE A 412 2.73 -2.94 -22.76
C ILE A 412 2.80 -1.58 -23.44
N SER A 413 3.99 -1.20 -23.92
CA SER A 413 4.23 0.16 -24.43
C SER A 413 4.26 0.34 -25.96
N ARG A 414 4.16 -0.74 -26.77
CA ARG A 414 4.35 -0.65 -28.24
C ARG A 414 3.37 -1.45 -29.11
N THR A 415 3.40 -2.78 -29.03
CA THR A 415 2.60 -3.68 -29.86
C THR A 415 2.01 -4.78 -29.00
N ILE A 416 0.86 -5.34 -29.37
CA ILE A 416 0.19 -6.37 -28.57
C ILE A 416 0.82 -7.74 -28.93
N PRO A 417 1.47 -8.45 -27.98
CA PRO A 417 2.08 -9.75 -28.24
C PRO A 417 1.01 -10.84 -28.11
N HIS A 418 0.24 -11.08 -29.17
CA HIS A 418 -0.94 -11.97 -29.13
C HIS A 418 -0.62 -13.39 -28.66
N CYS A 419 0.47 -13.98 -29.17
CA CYS A 419 0.93 -15.30 -28.76
C CYS A 419 1.28 -15.36 -27.27
N LEU A 420 1.76 -14.25 -26.70
CA LEU A 420 2.09 -14.15 -25.29
C LEU A 420 0.82 -14.09 -24.42
N LEU A 421 -0.16 -13.28 -24.83
CA LEU A 421 -1.45 -13.16 -24.14
C LEU A 421 -2.16 -14.53 -24.02
N ASN A 422 -2.10 -15.35 -25.08
CA ASN A 422 -2.70 -16.70 -25.07
C ASN A 422 -2.05 -17.65 -24.06
N ARG A 423 -0.78 -17.42 -23.67
CA ARG A 423 -0.07 -18.25 -22.68
C ARG A 423 -0.29 -17.78 -21.23
N MET A 424 -0.86 -16.58 -21.04
CA MET A 424 -1.11 -16.01 -19.71
C MET A 424 -2.55 -16.32 -19.26
N SER A 425 -2.78 -17.55 -18.78
CA SER A 425 -4.11 -18.03 -18.41
C SER A 425 -4.77 -17.26 -17.26
N ASN A 426 -3.98 -16.65 -16.37
CA ASN A 426 -4.46 -15.89 -15.21
C ASN A 426 -4.48 -14.37 -15.43
N LEU A 427 -4.19 -13.89 -16.64
CA LEU A 427 -4.17 -12.46 -16.95
C LEU A 427 -5.58 -11.89 -16.88
N TYR A 428 -5.85 -11.06 -15.87
CA TYR A 428 -7.15 -10.39 -15.72
C TYR A 428 -7.08 -8.89 -16.02
N HIS A 429 -5.89 -8.27 -15.98
CA HIS A 429 -5.69 -6.84 -16.20
C HIS A 429 -4.64 -6.57 -17.28
N LEU A 430 -5.03 -5.89 -18.35
CA LEU A 430 -4.15 -5.46 -19.44
C LEU A 430 -4.10 -3.93 -19.53
N SER A 431 -2.90 -3.37 -19.53
CA SER A 431 -2.63 -1.94 -19.74
C SER A 431 -1.84 -1.73 -21.02
N LEU A 432 -2.41 -0.97 -21.96
CA LEU A 432 -1.81 -0.62 -23.24
C LEU A 432 -1.40 0.85 -23.19
N ILE A 433 -0.10 1.13 -23.13
CA ILE A 433 0.44 2.48 -22.98
C ILE A 433 1.10 2.91 -24.29
N ASN A 434 0.70 4.04 -24.88
CA ASN A 434 1.35 4.66 -26.04
C ASN A 434 1.57 3.78 -27.28
N ILE A 435 0.83 2.66 -27.40
CA ILE A 435 1.01 1.68 -28.47
C ILE A 435 0.98 2.35 -29.85
N ASN A 436 1.87 1.94 -30.75
CA ASN A 436 2.16 2.63 -32.02
C ASN A 436 0.88 2.88 -32.83
N SER A 437 0.00 1.87 -32.89
CA SER A 437 -1.35 2.00 -33.40
C SER A 437 -2.22 0.89 -32.83
N LEU A 438 -3.25 1.26 -32.05
CA LEU A 438 -4.28 0.32 -31.61
C LEU A 438 -4.97 -0.32 -32.83
N VAL A 439 -5.27 0.48 -33.85
CA VAL A 439 -5.91 0.03 -35.11
C VAL A 439 -5.09 -1.08 -35.78
N LEU A 440 -3.80 -0.84 -36.02
CA LEU A 440 -2.94 -1.82 -36.68
C LEU A 440 -2.74 -3.06 -35.80
N SER A 441 -2.60 -2.87 -34.48
CA SER A 441 -2.44 -3.99 -33.54
C SER A 441 -3.70 -4.86 -33.47
N LEU A 442 -4.89 -4.27 -33.61
CA LEU A 442 -6.18 -4.96 -33.66
C LEU A 442 -6.46 -5.59 -35.04
N HIS A 443 -5.88 -5.06 -36.12
CA HIS A 443 -6.02 -5.60 -37.49
C HIS A 443 -5.05 -6.74 -37.81
N GLN A 444 -3.84 -6.69 -37.25
CA GLN A 444 -2.82 -7.74 -37.44
C GLN A 444 -3.19 -9.04 -36.72
N VAL A 445 -4.15 -9.00 -35.80
CA VAL A 445 -4.70 -10.20 -35.17
C VAL A 445 -5.59 -10.90 -36.18
N ALA A 446 -5.36 -12.20 -36.40
CA ALA A 446 -6.38 -13.04 -37.00
C ALA A 446 -7.70 -12.79 -36.24
N TRP A 447 -8.76 -12.43 -36.97
CA TRP A 447 -10.05 -11.97 -36.43
C TRP A 447 -10.69 -12.91 -35.38
N ASP A 448 -10.14 -14.12 -35.22
CA ASP A 448 -10.63 -15.18 -34.35
C ASP A 448 -10.05 -15.18 -32.93
N SER A 449 -9.04 -14.34 -32.62
CA SER A 449 -8.44 -14.34 -31.28
C SER A 449 -9.32 -13.60 -30.26
N LYS A 450 -9.77 -14.32 -29.22
CA LYS A 450 -10.56 -13.78 -28.10
C LYS A 450 -9.81 -13.97 -26.78
N PHE A 451 -9.58 -12.89 -26.05
CA PHE A 451 -8.93 -12.91 -24.75
C PHE A 451 -9.98 -12.89 -23.63
N GLU A 452 -10.66 -14.03 -23.48
CA GLU A 452 -11.76 -14.20 -22.54
C GLU A 452 -11.35 -14.15 -21.07
N GLN A 453 -10.05 -14.21 -20.75
CA GLN A 453 -9.49 -14.12 -19.40
C GLN A 453 -9.42 -12.68 -18.87
N ILE A 454 -9.34 -11.69 -19.78
CA ILE A 454 -9.14 -10.27 -19.40
C ILE A 454 -10.47 -9.68 -18.91
N ARG A 455 -10.42 -8.94 -17.80
CA ARG A 455 -11.57 -8.28 -17.15
C ARG A 455 -11.37 -6.77 -17.02
N ILE A 456 -10.12 -6.32 -16.91
CA ILE A 456 -9.73 -4.92 -16.78
C ILE A 456 -8.86 -4.56 -17.98
N LEU A 457 -9.24 -3.50 -18.70
CA LEU A 457 -8.49 -2.98 -19.84
C LEU A 457 -8.25 -1.49 -19.66
N ASP A 458 -6.99 -1.10 -19.59
CA ASP A 458 -6.56 0.29 -19.59
C ASP A 458 -5.87 0.60 -20.93
N ILE A 459 -6.28 1.67 -21.59
CA ILE A 459 -5.67 2.17 -22.83
C ILE A 459 -5.27 3.62 -22.59
N ILE A 460 -3.96 3.88 -22.57
CA ILE A 460 -3.38 5.14 -22.12
C ILE A 460 -2.49 5.69 -23.23
N TYR A 461 -2.80 6.86 -23.75
CA TYR A 461 -1.97 7.59 -24.70
C TYR A 461 -1.40 8.87 -24.09
N ASN A 462 -0.23 9.27 -24.58
CA ASN A 462 0.41 10.51 -24.20
C ASN A 462 -0.49 11.64 -24.72
N PRO A 463 -0.96 12.52 -23.82
CA PRO A 463 -1.85 13.59 -24.22
C PRO A 463 -1.28 14.56 -25.27
N ARG A 464 0.06 14.65 -25.36
CA ARG A 464 0.79 15.46 -26.36
C ARG A 464 0.86 14.80 -27.73
N ASP A 465 0.73 13.48 -27.80
CA ASP A 465 0.58 12.78 -29.06
C ASP A 465 -0.87 12.96 -29.50
N HIS A 466 -1.14 13.92 -30.39
CA HIS A 466 -2.45 14.13 -31.01
C HIS A 466 -2.85 12.99 -31.98
N ARG A 467 -2.58 11.75 -31.59
CA ARG A 467 -2.92 10.55 -32.36
C ARG A 467 -4.43 10.33 -32.23
N TYR A 468 -5.16 10.66 -33.28
CA TYR A 468 -6.47 10.07 -33.55
C TYR A 468 -6.24 8.60 -33.89
N THR A 469 -6.20 7.73 -32.89
CA THR A 469 -6.33 6.30 -33.17
C THR A 469 -7.82 6.01 -33.30
N ASP A 470 -8.25 5.61 -34.51
CA ASP A 470 -9.61 5.12 -34.75
C ASP A 470 -9.82 3.83 -33.96
N VAL A 471 -10.21 3.95 -32.69
CA VAL A 471 -10.71 2.81 -31.92
C VAL A 471 -11.90 2.26 -32.70
N ARG A 472 -11.81 1.01 -33.16
CA ARG A 472 -12.94 0.28 -33.75
C ARG A 472 -13.68 -0.42 -32.62
N PRO A 473 -14.84 0.08 -32.15
CA PRO A 473 -15.56 -0.50 -31.01
C PRO A 473 -15.80 -1.99 -31.17
N GLU A 474 -16.20 -2.41 -32.37
CA GLU A 474 -16.59 -3.77 -32.66
C GLU A 474 -15.42 -4.75 -32.52
N SER A 475 -14.25 -4.38 -33.07
CA SER A 475 -13.02 -5.17 -32.95
C SER A 475 -12.53 -5.24 -31.50
N LEU A 476 -12.61 -4.12 -30.77
CA LEU A 476 -12.23 -4.06 -29.36
C LEU A 476 -13.11 -4.99 -28.50
N CYS A 477 -14.43 -4.91 -28.69
CA CYS A 477 -15.39 -5.72 -27.94
C CYS A 477 -15.30 -7.21 -28.29
N GLN A 478 -15.02 -7.53 -29.56
CA GLN A 478 -14.81 -8.91 -30.00
C GLN A 478 -13.55 -9.52 -29.39
N MET A 479 -12.46 -8.77 -29.35
CA MET A 479 -11.17 -9.23 -28.84
C MET A 479 -11.16 -9.40 -27.32
N PHE A 480 -11.91 -8.57 -26.58
CA PHE A 480 -11.98 -8.61 -25.12
C PHE A 480 -13.42 -8.78 -24.60
N PRO A 481 -14.10 -9.92 -24.84
CA PRO A 481 -15.55 -10.02 -24.65
C PRO A 481 -16.03 -9.94 -23.19
N ASN A 482 -15.15 -10.08 -22.20
CA ASN A 482 -15.50 -10.15 -20.77
C ASN A 482 -15.05 -8.92 -19.96
N ILE A 483 -14.84 -7.76 -20.59
CA ILE A 483 -14.43 -6.55 -19.86
C ILE A 483 -15.51 -6.11 -18.87
N ILE A 484 -15.08 -5.94 -17.62
CA ILE A 484 -15.86 -5.40 -16.50
C ILE A 484 -15.43 -3.95 -16.24
N ARG A 485 -14.14 -3.64 -16.44
CA ARG A 485 -13.57 -2.31 -16.22
C ARG A 485 -12.79 -1.86 -17.45
N LEU A 486 -13.18 -0.72 -18.02
CA LEU A 486 -12.49 -0.09 -19.14
C LEU A 486 -12.01 1.31 -18.77
N SER A 487 -10.76 1.65 -19.06
CA SER A 487 -10.24 3.02 -18.97
C SER A 487 -9.58 3.40 -20.28
N MET A 488 -9.94 4.54 -20.85
CA MET A 488 -9.36 5.09 -22.07
C MET A 488 -8.96 6.54 -21.83
N THR A 489 -7.66 6.79 -21.69
CA THR A 489 -7.09 8.10 -21.37
C THR A 489 -6.13 8.54 -22.48
N GLY A 490 -6.09 9.83 -22.81
CA GLY A 490 -5.25 10.38 -23.88
C GLY A 490 -5.76 10.08 -25.30
N ILE A 491 -6.93 9.45 -25.44
CA ILE A 491 -7.58 9.15 -26.73
C ILE A 491 -8.76 10.09 -26.90
N ARG A 492 -8.88 10.70 -28.09
CA ARG A 492 -10.08 11.45 -28.47
C ARG A 492 -11.13 10.50 -29.03
N ILE A 493 -12.00 9.96 -28.17
CA ILE A 493 -13.08 9.05 -28.58
C ILE A 493 -14.30 9.83 -29.05
N ARG A 494 -14.85 9.49 -30.22
CA ARG A 494 -16.13 10.04 -30.68
C ARG A 494 -17.27 9.49 -29.81
N ARG A 495 -18.24 10.34 -29.47
CA ARG A 495 -19.43 9.96 -28.68
C ARG A 495 -20.13 8.70 -29.21
N ALA A 496 -20.31 8.60 -30.53
CA ALA A 496 -20.94 7.43 -31.16
C ALA A 496 -20.15 6.12 -30.91
N TYR A 497 -18.83 6.18 -30.83
CA TYR A 497 -17.99 5.02 -30.55
C TYR A 497 -18.05 4.62 -29.08
N MET A 498 -18.03 5.61 -28.18
CA MET A 498 -18.23 5.37 -26.74
C MET A 498 -19.55 4.66 -26.48
N ASN A 499 -20.67 5.14 -27.05
CA ASN A 499 -21.97 4.49 -26.89
C ASN A 499 -21.94 3.04 -27.40
N ARG A 500 -21.37 2.79 -28.58
CA ARG A 500 -21.23 1.42 -29.10
C ARG A 500 -20.38 0.50 -28.21
N ILE A 501 -19.34 1.04 -27.57
CA ILE A 501 -18.52 0.29 -26.60
C ILE A 501 -19.36 -0.07 -25.37
N ILE A 502 -20.08 0.90 -24.82
CA ILE A 502 -20.96 0.71 -23.64
C ILE A 502 -22.04 -0.33 -23.95
N ASP A 503 -22.72 -0.20 -25.09
CA ASP A 503 -23.81 -1.09 -25.50
C ASP A 503 -23.33 -2.54 -25.72
N LYS A 504 -22.09 -2.72 -26.23
CA LYS A 504 -21.55 -4.04 -26.52
C LYS A 504 -20.93 -4.74 -25.32
N PHE A 505 -20.39 -4.01 -24.33
CA PHE A 505 -19.88 -4.62 -23.11
C PHE A 505 -20.99 -4.85 -22.08
N GLY A 506 -21.81 -5.89 -22.31
CA GLY A 506 -22.92 -6.24 -21.42
C GLY A 506 -22.56 -6.63 -19.99
N LYS A 507 -21.26 -6.74 -19.65
CA LYS A 507 -20.74 -7.05 -18.29
C LYS A 507 -19.94 -5.91 -17.67
N MET A 508 -19.85 -4.76 -18.34
CA MET A 508 -19.10 -3.62 -17.82
C MET A 508 -19.78 -3.11 -16.55
N THR A 509 -19.00 -2.81 -15.51
CA THR A 509 -19.47 -2.13 -14.29
C THR A 509 -18.76 -0.80 -14.08
N TYR A 510 -17.66 -0.55 -14.77
CA TYR A 510 -16.93 0.72 -14.74
C TYR A 510 -16.36 1.08 -16.12
N GLY A 511 -16.56 2.32 -16.55
CA GLY A 511 -15.94 2.88 -17.75
C GLY A 511 -15.37 4.27 -17.49
N LYS A 512 -14.09 4.50 -17.77
CA LYS A 512 -13.45 5.82 -17.76
C LYS A 512 -13.09 6.21 -19.18
N PHE A 513 -13.56 7.36 -19.65
CA PHE A 513 -13.28 7.83 -21.01
C PHE A 513 -12.85 9.29 -21.00
N GLN A 514 -11.82 9.60 -21.78
CA GLN A 514 -11.54 10.96 -22.17
C GLN A 514 -12.26 11.29 -23.48
N VAL A 515 -13.05 12.35 -23.49
CA VAL A 515 -13.92 12.71 -24.59
C VAL A 515 -13.63 14.13 -25.05
N ASN A 516 -13.64 14.35 -26.37
CA ASN A 516 -13.53 15.69 -26.95
C ASN A 516 -14.94 16.15 -27.34
N TRP A 517 -15.54 17.01 -26.51
CA TRP A 517 -16.84 17.61 -26.76
C TRP A 517 -16.69 19.10 -27.03
N ASN A 518 -17.36 19.60 -28.06
CA ASN A 518 -17.52 21.05 -28.25
C ASN A 518 -18.48 21.63 -27.20
N ASN A 519 -18.49 22.95 -27.01
CA ASN A 519 -19.31 23.60 -25.97
C ASN A 519 -20.80 23.26 -26.07
N GLU A 520 -21.34 23.14 -27.29
CA GLU A 520 -22.72 22.74 -27.52
C GLU A 520 -23.00 21.27 -27.08
N GLN A 521 -22.03 20.36 -27.28
CA GLN A 521 -22.09 18.98 -26.80
C GLN A 521 -21.93 18.89 -25.29
N LYS A 522 -21.12 19.74 -24.66
CA LYS A 522 -20.98 19.83 -23.19
C LYS A 522 -22.32 20.22 -22.55
N GLU A 523 -22.98 21.26 -23.08
CA GLU A 523 -24.30 21.72 -22.60
C GLU A 523 -25.40 20.67 -22.80
N ARG A 524 -25.35 19.93 -23.92
CA ARG A 524 -26.31 18.87 -24.21
C ARG A 524 -26.02 17.55 -23.48
N ALA A 525 -24.79 17.30 -23.04
CA ALA A 525 -24.42 16.03 -22.41
C ALA A 525 -25.22 15.75 -21.12
N GLY A 526 -25.42 16.78 -20.29
CA GLY A 526 -26.25 16.68 -19.10
C GLY A 526 -27.71 16.35 -19.41
N LYS A 527 -28.23 16.77 -20.58
CA LYS A 527 -29.62 16.55 -21.02
C LYS A 527 -29.81 15.26 -21.81
N ASP A 528 -28.83 14.86 -22.62
CA ASP A 528 -28.95 13.71 -23.53
C ASP A 528 -28.59 12.38 -22.86
N LEU A 529 -27.63 12.36 -21.91
CA LEU A 529 -27.30 11.18 -21.12
C LEU A 529 -28.30 10.91 -20.00
N GLN A 530 -29.26 11.83 -19.78
CA GLN A 530 -30.34 11.70 -18.80
C GLN A 530 -31.52 10.82 -19.25
N ARG A 531 -31.43 10.09 -20.37
CA ARG A 531 -32.51 9.17 -20.77
C ARG A 531 -32.49 7.87 -19.96
N GLU A 532 -33.62 7.67 -19.27
CA GLU A 532 -34.21 6.51 -18.57
C GLU A 532 -33.38 5.62 -17.62
N THR A 533 -32.04 5.57 -17.68
CA THR A 533 -31.26 4.67 -16.80
C THR A 533 -30.06 5.29 -16.10
N CYS A 534 -29.82 6.60 -16.24
CA CYS A 534 -28.56 7.24 -15.85
C CYS A 534 -28.73 8.48 -14.95
N ARG A 535 -28.00 8.53 -13.82
CA ARG A 535 -27.92 9.71 -12.94
C ARG A 535 -26.51 10.32 -12.95
N LEU A 536 -26.42 11.63 -13.18
CA LEU A 536 -25.19 12.40 -12.95
C LEU A 536 -24.96 12.51 -11.43
N ILE A 537 -23.81 12.06 -10.94
CA ILE A 537 -23.46 12.02 -9.51
C ILE A 537 -22.65 13.24 -9.09
N SER A 538 -21.75 13.73 -9.94
CA SER A 538 -20.97 14.94 -9.66
C SER A 538 -20.50 15.61 -10.95
N ASN A 539 -20.33 16.93 -10.86
CA ASN A 539 -19.70 17.79 -11.85
C ASN A 539 -18.88 18.83 -11.07
N ASN A 540 -17.66 18.47 -10.71
CA ASN A 540 -16.88 19.32 -9.81
C ASN A 540 -16.23 20.51 -10.54
N ASP A 541 -15.95 20.44 -11.86
CA ASP A 541 -15.14 21.47 -12.55
C ASP A 541 -15.44 21.61 -14.08
N GLU A 542 -16.69 21.47 -14.54
CA GLU A 542 -17.14 21.58 -15.97
C GLU A 542 -16.50 20.61 -16.98
N THR A 543 -15.47 19.87 -16.57
CA THR A 543 -14.65 18.98 -17.40
C THR A 543 -14.70 17.54 -16.92
N ASN A 544 -15.46 17.25 -15.86
CA ASN A 544 -15.43 15.95 -15.21
C ASN A 544 -16.85 15.51 -14.83
N PHE A 545 -17.36 14.49 -15.52
CA PHE A 545 -18.74 14.03 -15.38
C PHE A 545 -18.77 12.58 -14.91
N CYS A 546 -19.46 12.35 -13.80
CA CYS A 546 -19.65 11.01 -13.26
C CYS A 546 -21.12 10.58 -13.44
N PHE A 547 -21.35 9.50 -14.18
CA PHE A 547 -22.67 8.96 -14.46
C PHE A 547 -22.82 7.58 -13.83
N HIS A 548 -24.01 7.27 -13.33
CA HIS A 548 -24.36 5.94 -12.82
C HIS A 548 -25.57 5.40 -13.56
N PHE A 549 -25.33 4.35 -14.33
CA PHE A 549 -26.33 3.52 -14.97
C PHE A 549 -26.75 2.38 -14.03
N GLU A 550 -27.85 1.69 -14.31
CA GLU A 550 -28.33 0.58 -13.47
C GLU A 550 -27.26 -0.47 -13.14
N TYR A 551 -26.31 -0.71 -14.05
CA TYR A 551 -25.23 -1.70 -13.89
C TYR A 551 -23.80 -1.16 -14.14
N VAL A 552 -23.62 0.12 -14.48
CA VAL A 552 -22.33 0.70 -14.92
C VAL A 552 -22.08 2.07 -14.30
N TYR A 553 -20.90 2.30 -13.74
CA TYR A 553 -20.40 3.63 -13.39
C TYR A 553 -19.52 4.18 -14.51
N LEU A 554 -19.85 5.35 -15.07
CA LEU A 554 -19.05 6.03 -16.09
C LEU A 554 -18.40 7.30 -15.56
N HIS A 555 -17.11 7.44 -15.85
CA HIS A 555 -16.31 8.61 -15.52
C HIS A 555 -15.80 9.27 -16.80
N LEU A 556 -16.33 10.43 -17.16
CA LEU A 556 -15.98 11.15 -18.38
C LEU A 556 -15.13 12.38 -18.07
N PHE A 557 -13.97 12.46 -18.71
CA PHE A 557 -13.10 13.64 -18.69
C PHE A 557 -13.23 14.37 -20.02
N ILE A 558 -13.68 15.62 -20.00
CA ILE A 558 -13.76 16.47 -21.18
C ILE A 558 -12.44 17.22 -21.34
N TRP A 559 -11.81 17.04 -22.49
CA TRP A 559 -10.68 17.86 -22.89
C TRP A 559 -11.21 19.16 -23.51
N ASP A 560 -10.88 20.32 -22.94
CA ASP A 560 -11.20 21.59 -23.58
C ASP A 560 -10.18 21.92 -24.67
N THR A 561 -10.59 21.95 -25.93
CA THR A 561 -9.71 22.31 -27.06
C THR A 561 -9.49 23.81 -27.21
N ALA A 562 -9.96 24.62 -26.25
CA ALA A 562 -9.73 26.06 -26.23
C ALA A 562 -8.32 26.40 -25.68
N GLN A 563 -7.27 26.01 -26.39
CA GLN A 563 -5.97 26.69 -26.45
C GLN A 563 -5.34 26.47 -27.82
#